data_AF-A0A327L2Z4-F1
#
_entry.id   AF-A0A327L2Z4-F1
#
_cell.length_a   1.000
_cell.length_b   1.000
_cell.length_c   1.000
_cell.angle_alpha   90.00
_cell.angle_beta   90.00
_cell.angle_gamma   90.00
#
_symmetry.space_group_name_H-M   'P 1'
#
loop_
_entity.id
_entity.type
_entity.pdbx_description
1 polymer ?
#
loop_
_entity_poly.entity_id
_entity_poly.type
_entity_poly.pdbx_seq_one_letter_code
_entity_poly.pdbx_strand_id
1 'polypeptide(L)'
;MATRAGSKTLTKIVASDDVAAEPRSQRRMPEAGRYLLQVDRQTKGSYVTSEAAEQAGLVIKKAYPILQVAVYDPVDCVAKLIQAE
;
A
#
# COMPACT_ATOMS: atom_id res chain seq x y z
N MET A 1 23.75 24.06 -41.91
CA MET A 1 23.08 22.99 -41.15
C MET A 1 24.15 22.22 -40.40
N ALA A 2 24.15 22.26 -39.06
CA ALA A 2 25.19 21.66 -38.23
C ALA A 2 24.53 20.80 -37.15
N THR A 3 24.68 19.48 -37.24
CA THR A 3 24.23 18.52 -36.23
C THR A 3 25.29 18.42 -35.14
N ARG A 4 24.95 18.78 -33.91
CA ARG A 4 25.86 18.69 -32.76
C ARG A 4 25.94 17.24 -32.29
N ALA A 5 27.15 16.68 -32.39
CA ALA A 5 27.54 15.37 -31.91
C ALA A 5 27.37 15.25 -30.39
N GLY A 6 26.80 14.12 -29.95
CA GLY A 6 26.59 13.77 -28.55
C GLY A 6 27.91 13.62 -27.79
N SER A 7 27.98 14.29 -26.65
CA SER A 7 29.10 14.23 -25.72
C SER A 7 29.18 12.87 -25.04
N LYS A 8 30.41 12.34 -24.97
CA LYS A 8 30.78 11.01 -24.52
C LYS A 8 30.68 10.86 -22.99
N THR A 9 30.13 9.73 -22.56
CA THR A 9 30.42 8.93 -21.34
C THR A 9 31.10 9.63 -20.16
N LEU A 10 30.39 9.68 -19.02
CA LEU A 10 30.99 9.83 -17.70
C LEU A 10 30.70 8.59 -16.85
N THR A 11 31.77 7.84 -16.64
CA THR A 11 31.95 6.72 -15.72
C THR A 11 31.50 7.09 -14.30
N LYS A 12 30.62 6.30 -13.70
CA LYS A 12 30.54 6.20 -12.23
C LYS A 12 30.44 4.73 -11.82
N ILE A 13 31.64 4.18 -11.63
CA ILE A 13 32.09 3.32 -10.54
C ILE A 13 30.94 2.74 -9.68
N VAL A 14 30.77 1.43 -9.81
CA VAL A 14 30.09 0.53 -8.87
C VAL A 14 30.74 0.62 -7.50
N ALA A 15 29.94 0.85 -6.45
CA ALA A 15 29.90 0.02 -5.25
C ALA A 15 29.04 0.68 -4.15
N SER A 16 28.09 -0.10 -3.64
CA SER A 16 27.35 0.05 -2.36
C SER A 16 26.38 1.25 -2.33
N ASP A 17 25.08 1.09 -2.20
CA ASP A 17 24.32 0.19 -1.32
C ASP A 17 23.00 -0.17 -2.01
N ASP A 18 22.41 -1.29 -1.62
CA ASP A 18 21.15 -1.85 -2.12
C ASP A 18 19.98 -0.87 -1.95
N VAL A 19 19.80 0.02 -2.93
CA VAL A 19 18.58 0.83 -3.08
C VAL A 19 18.18 0.73 -4.54
N ALA A 20 17.80 -0.48 -4.95
CA ALA A 20 17.07 -0.69 -6.18
C ALA A 20 15.74 0.06 -6.07
N ALA A 21 15.74 1.29 -6.58
CA ALA A 21 14.54 1.99 -7.00
C ALA A 21 13.91 1.18 -8.13
N GLU A 22 13.16 0.15 -7.75
CA GLU A 22 12.47 -0.72 -8.67
C GLU A 22 11.29 0.03 -9.35
N PRO A 23 11.07 -0.21 -10.64
CA PRO A 23 10.22 0.59 -11.50
C PRO A 23 8.73 0.50 -11.13
N ARG A 24 8.02 1.62 -11.31
CA ARG A 24 6.57 1.84 -11.11
C ARG A 24 5.65 1.04 -12.05
N SER A 25 5.93 -0.23 -12.31
CA SER A 25 5.17 -1.00 -13.30
C SER A 25 5.29 -2.48 -13.04
N GLN A 26 4.72 -2.91 -11.92
CA GLN A 26 4.19 -4.25 -11.72
C GLN A 26 3.24 -4.13 -10.55
N ARG A 27 1.94 -4.27 -10.84
CA ARG A 27 0.88 -4.49 -9.86
C ARG A 27 1.29 -5.75 -9.08
N ARG A 28 2.14 -5.62 -8.06
CA ARG A 28 2.29 -6.61 -7.01
C ARG A 28 0.88 -6.79 -6.50
N MET A 29 0.16 -7.79 -7.01
CA MET A 29 -0.87 -8.48 -6.24
C MET A 29 -0.08 -8.97 -5.06
N PRO A 30 -0.09 -8.27 -3.93
CA PRO A 30 0.69 -8.74 -2.83
C PRO A 30 -0.01 -10.03 -2.41
N GLU A 31 0.71 -10.94 -1.79
CA GLU A 31 0.16 -11.83 -0.78
C GLU A 31 -0.40 -11.02 0.43
N ALA A 32 -1.01 -9.86 0.14
CA ALA A 32 -1.75 -8.96 0.98
C ALA A 32 -3.08 -9.66 1.17
N GLY A 33 -3.29 -10.16 2.38
CA GLY A 33 -4.42 -11.00 2.68
C GLY A 33 -5.76 -10.43 2.21
N ARG A 34 -6.73 -11.35 2.06
CA ARG A 34 -8.06 -11.11 1.50
C ARG A 34 -8.74 -9.86 2.03
N TYR A 35 -8.51 -9.44 3.27
CA TYR A 35 -9.23 -8.35 3.90
C TYR A 35 -8.39 -7.06 3.94
N LEU A 36 -8.89 -5.99 3.35
CA LEU A 36 -8.27 -4.67 3.37
C LEU A 36 -8.89 -3.81 4.46
N LEU A 37 -8.10 -3.32 5.41
CA LEU A 37 -8.56 -2.34 6.38
C LEU A 37 -8.52 -0.95 5.75
N GLN A 38 -9.69 -0.35 5.60
CA GLN A 38 -9.88 0.99 5.10
C GLN A 38 -10.15 1.96 6.26
N VAL A 39 -9.38 3.04 6.33
CA VAL A 39 -9.60 4.15 7.24
C VAL A 39 -9.78 5.42 6.41
N ASP A 40 -10.93 6.07 6.55
CA ASP A 40 -11.37 7.21 5.73
C ASP A 40 -11.20 6.96 4.23
N ARG A 41 -11.66 5.79 3.79
CA ARG A 41 -11.57 5.31 2.39
C ARG A 41 -10.14 5.09 1.89
N GLN A 42 -9.14 5.15 2.75
CA GLN A 42 -7.76 4.80 2.42
C GLN A 42 -7.43 3.42 2.95
N THR A 43 -6.82 2.58 2.11
CA THR A 43 -6.32 1.27 2.55
C THR A 43 -5.10 1.47 3.45
N LYS A 44 -5.22 1.15 4.74
CA LYS A 44 -4.15 1.26 5.73
C LYS A 44 -3.37 -0.03 5.92
N GLY A 45 -3.97 -1.17 5.60
CA GLY A 45 -3.32 -2.47 5.68
C GLY A 45 -4.14 -3.56 5.01
N SER A 46 -3.49 -4.69 4.79
CA SER A 46 -4.08 -5.92 4.25
C SER A 46 -3.85 -7.07 5.22
N TYR A 47 -4.89 -7.87 5.44
CA TYR A 47 -4.96 -8.91 6.47
C TYR A 47 -5.48 -10.21 5.87
N VAL A 48 -4.93 -11.33 6.32
CA VAL A 48 -5.31 -12.67 5.81
C VAL A 48 -6.70 -13.07 6.27
N THR A 49 -7.10 -12.67 7.47
CA THR A 49 -8.39 -12.98 8.09
C THR A 49 -9.19 -11.72 8.37
N SER A 50 -10.52 -11.84 8.35
CA SER A 50 -11.43 -10.74 8.66
C SER A 50 -11.26 -10.30 10.11
N GLU A 51 -11.15 -11.26 11.04
CA GLU A 51 -11.01 -11.00 12.47
C GLU A 51 -9.77 -10.15 12.80
N ALA A 52 -8.64 -10.41 12.14
CA ALA A 52 -7.43 -9.60 12.33
C ALA A 52 -7.62 -8.15 11.84
N ALA A 53 -8.32 -7.97 10.71
CA ALA A 53 -8.65 -6.64 10.20
C ALA A 53 -9.65 -5.91 11.13
N GLU A 54 -10.64 -6.62 11.67
CA GLU A 54 -11.62 -6.08 12.61
C GLU A 54 -10.96 -5.65 13.92
N GLN A 55 -10.08 -6.48 14.50
CA GLN A 55 -9.34 -6.14 15.72
C GLN A 55 -8.46 -4.90 15.52
N ALA A 56 -7.69 -4.84 14.43
CA ALA A 56 -6.90 -3.65 14.10
C ALA A 56 -7.79 -2.42 13.90
N GLY A 57 -8.95 -2.60 13.25
CA GLY A 57 -9.93 -1.54 13.05
C GLY A 57 -10.55 -1.04 14.35
N LEU A 58 -10.85 -1.92 15.30
CA LEU A 58 -11.37 -1.59 16.62
C LEU A 58 -10.35 -0.78 17.44
N VAL A 59 -9.08 -1.16 17.41
CA VAL A 59 -8.01 -0.42 18.09
C VAL A 59 -7.91 1.00 17.54
N ILE A 60 -7.94 1.16 16.20
CA ILE A 60 -7.90 2.47 15.55
C ILE A 60 -9.15 3.28 15.88
N LYS A 61 -10.34 2.67 15.85
CA LYS A 61 -11.61 3.34 16.14
C LYS A 61 -11.69 3.81 17.60
N LYS A 62 -11.15 3.03 18.54
CA LYS A 62 -11.03 3.42 19.96
C LYS A 62 -10.07 4.60 20.16
N ALA A 63 -8.92 4.58 19.48
CA ALA A 63 -7.95 5.68 19.56
C ALA A 63 -8.45 6.95 18.85
N TYR A 64 -9.20 6.79 17.76
CA TYR A 64 -9.67 7.88 16.91
C TYR A 64 -11.15 7.70 16.53
N PRO A 65 -12.10 8.07 17.42
CA PRO A 65 -13.54 7.83 17.20
C PRO A 65 -14.11 8.58 15.99
N ILE A 66 -13.47 9.67 15.57
CA ILE A 66 -13.88 10.49 14.43
C ILE A 66 -13.64 9.75 13.09
N LEU A 67 -12.64 8.86 13.01
CA LEU A 67 -12.28 8.22 11.74
C LEU A 67 -13.29 7.16 11.33
N GLN A 68 -13.60 7.07 10.04
CA GLN A 68 -14.41 5.98 9.51
C GLN A 68 -13.53 4.76 9.23
N VAL A 69 -13.78 3.65 9.94
CA VAL A 69 -13.02 2.41 9.76
C VAL A 69 -13.92 1.33 9.15
N ALA A 70 -13.47 0.70 8.07
CA ALA A 70 -14.17 -0.37 7.37
C ALA A 70 -13.21 -1.49 6.98
N VAL A 71 -13.67 -2.73 6.99
CA VAL A 71 -12.98 -3.87 6.42
C VAL A 71 -13.58 -4.15 5.05
N TYR A 72 -12.75 -4.08 4.01
CA TYR A 72 -13.13 -4.30 2.63
C TYR A 72 -12.64 -5.66 2.15
N ASP A 73 -13.54 -6.48 1.63
CA ASP A 73 -13.21 -7.71 0.94
C ASP A 73 -13.26 -7.46 -0.58
N PRO A 74 -12.12 -7.52 -1.31
CA PRO A 74 -12.05 -7.34 -2.75
C PRO A 74 -12.60 -8.55 -3.52
N VAL A 75 -12.77 -9.71 -2.89
CA VAL A 75 -13.34 -10.91 -3.54
C VAL A 75 -14.87 -10.77 -3.60
N ASP A 76 -15.49 -10.46 -2.47
CA ASP A 76 -16.94 -10.25 -2.39
C ASP A 76 -17.35 -8.81 -2.77
N CYS A 77 -16.38 -7.90 -2.94
CA CYS A 77 -16.60 -6.46 -3.12
C CYS A 77 -17.44 -5.81 -2.01
N VAL A 78 -17.39 -6.34 -0.79
CA VAL A 78 -18.18 -5.87 0.36
C VAL A 78 -17.31 -5.07 1.33
N ALA A 79 -17.80 -3.92 1.77
CA ALA A 79 -17.20 -3.14 2.86
C ALA A 79 -18.05 -3.26 4.14
N LYS A 80 -17.47 -3.81 5.20
CA LYS A 80 -18.09 -3.90 6.53
C LYS A 80 -17.56 -2.76 7.41
N LEU A 81 -18.44 -1.89 7.89
CA LEU A 81 -18.06 -0.80 8.79
C LEU A 81 -17.83 -1.33 10.21
N ILE A 82 -16.74 -0.88 10.83
CA ILE A 82 -16.43 -1.20 12.22
C ILE A 82 -17.00 -0.10 13.11
N GLN A 83 -17.92 -0.49 13.97
CA GLN A 83 -18.45 0.35 15.04
C GLN A 83 -17.72 -0.05 16.33
N ALA A 84 -17.19 0.95 17.04
CA ALA A 84 -16.81 0.77 18.44
C ALA A 84 -18.04 1.16 19.26
N GLU A 85 -18.56 0.21 20.02
CA GLU A 85 -19.50 0.47 21.11
C GLU A 85 -18.76 1.10 22.30
#